data_AF-A0A7S4NFC6-F1
#
_entry.id   AF-A0A7S4NFC6-F1
#
_cell.length_a   1.000
_cell.length_b   1.000
_cell.length_c   1.000
_cell.angle_alpha   90.00
_cell.angle_beta   90.00
_cell.angle_gamma   90.00
#
_symmetry.space_group_name_H-M   'P 1'
#
loop_
_entity.id
_entity.type
_entity.pdbx_description
1 polymer ?
#
loop_
_entity_poly.entity_id
_entity_poly.type
_entity_poly.pdbx_seq_one_letter_code
_entity_poly.pdbx_strand_id
1 'polypeptide(L)'
;FPFVGLFGWGWGKVVVWVSYTTLMIGINMAGNYGHLGLVTSVACFSLIPPSLLPALFSLFPPFPIPLSFPLSVPSLPLPLSLSSIFDDYLHPYVGVALGVCCLLQFFLTLPPLFSLWKGHLVLPRVLIDFYKFCEPYQIANPYGVFGSLQDYRWEVILEASLDGKEWKNYPFLYKPSSPSSSPPFLFPGFWPRLDWMLWLVGVRGKSQYDAVMKIGNSQWIRPPAWYQSFLNKLMLGEASVMSLMGKNPFDSPPVYLRTSLREYNFAPLGGRDWWTEKEIVIAGAFCRGPKGWKAPITPGFPKQSHEGCKHYQLSTMTKM
;
A
#
# COMPACT_ATOMS: atom_id res chain seq x y z
N PHE A 1 6.49 19.46 8.97
CA PHE A 1 6.77 18.53 10.08
C PHE A 1 8.21 18.04 10.17
N PRO A 2 8.87 17.50 9.12
CA PRO A 2 10.23 16.95 9.26
C PRO A 2 11.29 18.00 9.65
N PHE A 3 11.09 19.26 9.25
CA PHE A 3 12.02 20.36 9.53
C PHE A 3 12.14 20.73 11.02
N VAL A 4 11.11 20.46 11.84
CA VAL A 4 11.17 20.71 13.29
C VAL A 4 12.16 19.76 13.98
N GLY A 5 12.32 18.54 13.46
CA GLY A 5 13.30 17.58 13.97
C GLY A 5 14.73 17.86 13.48
N LEU A 6 14.88 18.50 12.32
CA LEU A 6 16.17 18.86 11.74
C LEU A 6 16.72 20.18 12.29
N PHE A 7 15.86 21.18 12.54
CA PHE A 7 16.27 22.53 12.92
C PHE A 7 15.81 22.96 14.33
N GLY A 8 14.94 22.18 14.98
CA GLY A 8 14.57 22.47 16.36
C GLY A 8 15.71 22.09 17.31
N TRP A 9 16.18 23.05 18.11
CA TRP A 9 16.98 22.75 19.30
C TRP A 9 16.28 21.67 20.13
N GLY A 10 17.06 20.84 20.86
CA GLY A 10 16.71 19.58 21.56
C GLY A 10 15.24 19.16 21.70
N TRP A 11 14.35 20.06 22.11
CA TRP A 11 12.90 19.89 22.16
C TRP A 11 12.25 19.52 20.81
N GLY A 12 12.73 20.01 19.67
CA GLY A 12 12.14 19.72 18.35
C GLY A 12 12.21 18.23 18.00
N LYS A 13 13.34 17.58 18.32
CA LYS A 13 13.51 16.13 18.16
C LYS A 13 12.59 15.34 19.10
N VAL A 14 12.38 15.82 20.33
CA VAL A 14 11.42 15.20 21.27
C VAL A 14 10.00 15.23 20.69
N VAL A 15 9.55 16.39 20.17
CA VAL A 15 8.23 16.54 19.58
C VAL A 15 8.05 15.59 18.37
N VAL A 16 9.05 15.51 17.50
CA VAL A 16 9.02 14.57 16.35
C VAL A 16 8.97 13.13 16.82
N TRP A 17 9.83 12.73 17.77
CA TRP A 17 9.84 11.36 18.30
C TRP A 17 8.50 10.98 18.94
N VAL A 18 7.97 11.82 19.84
CA VAL A 18 6.70 11.56 20.54
C VAL A 18 5.54 11.49 19.56
N SER A 19 5.44 12.44 18.63
CA SER A 19 4.34 12.48 17.65
C SER A 19 4.34 11.27 16.71
N TYR A 20 5.49 10.91 16.13
CA TYR A 20 5.59 9.74 15.25
C TYR A 20 5.36 8.44 16.02
N THR A 21 5.95 8.28 17.21
CA THR A 21 5.77 7.08 18.03
C THR A 21 4.31 6.91 18.44
N THR A 22 3.65 7.99 18.89
CA THR A 22 2.23 7.96 19.27
C THR A 22 1.34 7.61 18.07
N LEU A 23 1.60 8.21 16.92
CA LEU A 23 0.88 7.89 15.69
C LEU A 23 1.05 6.43 15.30
N MET A 24 2.28 5.91 15.34
CA MET A 24 2.55 4.51 15.02
C MET A 24 1.89 3.55 16.01
N ILE A 25 1.91 3.85 17.31
CA ILE A 25 1.16 3.09 18.32
C ILE A 25 -0.32 3.06 17.97
N GLY A 26 -0.92 4.22 17.67
CA GLY A 26 -2.32 4.32 17.26
C GLY A 26 -2.65 3.49 16.02
N ILE A 27 -1.79 3.52 14.99
CA ILE A 27 -1.97 2.73 13.76
C ILE A 27 -1.90 1.22 14.07
N ASN A 28 -0.92 0.78 14.85
CA ASN A 28 -0.78 -0.63 15.24
C ASN A 28 -1.94 -1.10 16.13
N MET A 29 -2.40 -0.26 17.07
CA MET A 29 -3.57 -0.54 17.93
C MET A 29 -4.88 -0.61 17.14
N ALA A 30 -4.97 0.09 16.02
CA ALA A 30 -6.11 -0.05 15.11
C ALA A 30 -6.05 -1.36 14.29
N GLY A 31 -5.01 -2.18 14.44
CA GLY A 31 -4.82 -3.42 13.68
C GLY A 31 -4.54 -3.17 12.19
N ASN A 32 -4.12 -1.96 11.85
CA ASN A 32 -3.88 -1.53 10.48
C ASN A 32 -2.38 -1.56 10.16
N TYR A 33 -2.02 -1.76 8.90
CA TYR A 33 -0.64 -1.65 8.38
C TYR A 33 0.36 -2.75 8.81
N GLY A 34 -0.05 -3.80 9.53
CA GLY A 34 0.71 -5.04 9.73
C GLY A 34 2.20 -4.85 10.04
N HIS A 35 3.09 -5.46 9.25
CA HIS A 35 4.55 -5.35 9.41
C HIS A 35 5.11 -3.94 9.19
N LEU A 36 4.50 -3.12 8.31
CA LEU A 36 4.99 -1.78 8.02
C LEU A 36 4.89 -0.88 9.27
N GLY A 37 3.76 -0.96 9.97
CA GLY A 37 3.56 -0.24 11.23
C GLY A 37 4.63 -0.58 12.27
N LEU A 38 5.02 -1.85 12.37
CA LEU A 38 6.07 -2.31 13.27
C LEU A 38 7.45 -1.81 12.85
N VAL A 39 7.82 -1.94 11.57
CA VAL A 39 9.12 -1.47 11.05
C VAL A 39 9.25 0.05 11.23
N THR A 40 8.19 0.81 10.98
CA THR A 40 8.19 2.26 11.22
C THR A 40 8.28 2.60 12.71
N SER A 41 7.62 1.82 13.58
CA SER A 41 7.76 1.98 15.03
C SER A 41 9.21 1.77 15.48
N VAL A 42 9.88 0.75 14.95
CA VAL A 42 11.31 0.50 15.23
C VAL A 42 12.17 1.65 14.70
N ALA A 43 11.89 2.16 13.50
CA ALA A 43 12.60 3.30 12.95
C ALA A 43 12.44 4.56 13.81
N CYS A 44 11.33 4.72 14.53
CA CYS A 44 11.12 5.84 15.46
C CYS A 44 12.14 5.85 16.61
N PHE A 45 12.75 4.72 16.99
CA PHE A 45 13.84 4.73 17.98
C PHE A 45 15.04 5.56 17.53
N SER A 46 15.31 5.64 16.22
CA SER A 46 16.37 6.51 15.69
C SER A 46 16.10 8.02 15.89
N LEU A 47 14.85 8.38 16.19
CA LEU A 47 14.45 9.77 16.45
C LEU A 47 14.67 10.19 17.92
N ILE A 48 15.08 9.26 18.79
CA ILE A 48 15.34 9.56 20.20
C ILE A 48 16.49 10.58 20.30
N PRO A 49 16.27 11.73 20.97
CA PRO A 49 17.31 12.71 21.21
C PRO A 49 18.45 12.11 22.06
N PRO A 50 19.74 12.41 21.76
CA PRO A 50 20.87 11.94 22.55
C PRO A 50 20.79 12.30 24.04
N SER A 51 20.15 13.43 24.38
CA SER A 51 19.94 13.86 25.77
C SER A 51 19.05 12.91 26.58
N LEU A 52 18.18 12.12 25.94
CA LEU A 52 17.28 11.18 26.59
C LEU A 52 17.83 9.75 26.64
N LEU A 53 18.87 9.43 25.85
CA LEU A 53 19.46 8.10 25.82
C LEU A 53 19.96 7.61 27.20
N PRO A 54 20.68 8.41 28.02
CA PRO A 54 21.14 7.94 29.33
C PRO A 54 19.99 7.54 30.26
N ALA A 55 18.91 8.32 30.26
CA ALA A 55 17.72 8.04 31.07
C ALA A 55 16.91 6.84 30.54
N LEU A 56 16.94 6.58 29.23
CA LEU A 56 16.33 5.38 28.64
C LEU A 56 17.16 4.13 28.94
N PHE A 57 18.48 4.21 28.84
CA PHE A 57 19.37 3.08 29.13
C PHE A 57 19.36 2.69 30.61
N SER A 58 19.11 3.62 31.54
CA SER A 58 18.98 3.29 32.96
C SER A 58 17.71 2.50 33.31
N LEU A 59 16.72 2.45 32.41
CA LEU A 59 15.51 1.62 32.57
C LEU A 59 15.75 0.14 32.25
N PHE A 60 16.82 -0.18 31.53
CA PHE A 60 17.18 -1.55 31.19
C PHE A 60 18.36 -1.99 32.08
N PRO A 61 18.36 -3.24 32.58
CA PRO A 61 19.52 -3.77 33.27
C PRO A 61 20.74 -3.65 32.33
N PRO A 62 21.94 -3.35 32.85
CA PRO A 62 23.13 -3.22 32.02
C PRO A 62 23.30 -4.51 31.23
N PHE A 63 23.02 -4.45 29.93
CA PHE A 63 23.32 -5.56 29.04
C PHE A 63 24.84 -5.64 29.00
N PRO A 64 25.47 -6.78 29.36
CA PRO A 64 26.91 -6.92 29.25
C PRO A 64 27.22 -6.97 27.75
N ILE A 65 27.41 -5.81 27.13
CA ILE A 65 27.96 -5.74 25.79
C ILE A 65 29.45 -6.06 25.97
N PRO A 66 29.98 -7.13 25.35
CA PRO A 66 31.42 -7.32 25.26
C PRO A 66 31.97 -6.30 24.25
N LEU A 67 31.88 -5.01 24.58
CA LEU A 67 32.40 -3.90 23.80
C LEU A 67 33.83 -3.60 24.26
N SER A 68 34.68 -4.63 24.27
CA SER A 68 36.12 -4.44 24.18
C SER A 68 36.50 -4.30 22.71
N PHE A 69 35.84 -3.39 21.99
CA PHE A 69 36.45 -2.85 20.77
C PHE A 69 37.30 -1.67 21.24
N PRO A 70 38.63 -1.72 21.10
CA PRO A 70 39.41 -0.51 21.22
C PRO A 70 38.97 0.40 20.08
N LEU A 71 38.06 1.32 20.37
CA LEU A 71 37.84 2.53 19.57
C LEU A 71 39.06 3.44 19.75
N SER A 72 40.23 2.91 19.41
CA SER A 72 41.34 3.69 18.95
C SER A 72 40.91 4.22 17.59
N VAL A 73 40.03 5.23 17.59
CA VAL A 73 39.89 6.09 16.42
C VAL A 73 41.30 6.61 16.21
N PRO A 74 42.01 6.22 15.13
CA PRO A 74 43.30 6.83 14.88
C PRO A 74 42.96 8.31 14.73
N SER A 75 43.41 9.12 15.68
CA SER A 75 43.49 10.56 15.50
C SER A 75 44.48 10.73 14.37
N LEU A 76 44.00 10.67 13.12
CA LEU A 76 44.78 11.09 11.98
C LEU A 76 45.17 12.52 12.34
N PRO A 77 46.45 12.83 12.56
CA PRO A 77 46.85 14.20 12.78
C PRO A 77 46.70 14.84 11.41
N LEU A 78 45.51 15.34 11.10
CA LEU A 78 45.38 16.39 10.10
C LEU A 78 46.38 17.45 10.55
N PRO A 79 47.36 17.82 9.71
CA PRO A 79 48.37 18.79 10.11
C PRO A 79 47.64 20.01 10.65
N LEU A 80 48.09 20.57 11.78
CA LEU A 80 47.43 21.70 12.47
C LEU A 80 47.07 22.87 11.53
N SER A 81 47.72 22.98 10.37
CA SER A 81 47.39 23.91 9.29
C SER A 81 46.10 23.58 8.55
N LEU A 82 45.76 22.31 8.31
CA LEU A 82 44.53 21.90 7.63
C LEU A 82 43.31 22.06 8.55
N SER A 83 43.43 21.78 9.85
CA SER A 83 42.33 22.02 10.80
C SER A 83 42.04 23.51 10.97
N SER A 84 43.07 24.36 11.07
CA SER A 84 42.86 25.82 11.15
C SER A 84 42.34 26.40 9.83
N ILE A 85 42.78 25.91 8.67
CA ILE A 85 42.20 26.29 7.37
C ILE A 85 40.74 25.83 7.25
N PHE A 86 40.42 24.63 7.76
CA PHE A 86 39.06 24.11 7.75
C PHE A 86 38.15 24.90 8.68
N ASP A 87 38.58 25.23 9.89
CA ASP A 87 37.79 25.93 10.91
C ASP A 87 37.65 27.44 10.64
N ASP A 88 38.72 28.13 10.21
CA ASP A 88 38.70 29.59 10.02
C ASP A 88 38.24 30.02 8.63
N TYR A 89 38.53 29.21 7.59
CA TYR A 89 38.22 29.58 6.20
C TYR A 89 37.15 28.70 5.56
N LEU A 90 37.20 27.38 5.71
CA LEU A 90 36.29 26.48 4.98
C LEU A 90 34.93 26.30 5.67
N HIS A 91 34.89 26.33 7.01
CA HIS A 91 33.70 26.12 7.84
C HIS A 91 32.55 27.09 7.51
N PRO A 92 32.74 28.41 7.33
CA PRO A 92 31.65 29.30 6.92
C PRO A 92 31.15 29.00 5.51
N TYR A 93 32.03 28.69 4.54
CA TYR A 93 31.60 28.37 3.17
C TYR A 93 30.91 27.01 3.08
N VAL A 94 31.38 26.01 3.83
CA VAL A 94 30.72 24.70 3.95
C VAL A 94 29.36 24.85 4.62
N GLY A 95 29.26 25.64 5.69
CA GLY A 95 28.00 25.95 6.35
C GLY A 95 27.00 26.66 5.42
N VAL A 96 27.47 27.64 4.64
CA VAL A 96 26.65 28.32 3.62
C VAL A 96 26.24 27.36 2.52
N ALA A 97 27.14 26.54 2.00
CA ALA A 97 26.85 25.56 0.95
C ALA A 97 25.80 24.54 1.41
N LEU A 98 25.96 24.00 2.63
CA LEU A 98 24.97 23.12 3.24
C LEU A 98 23.63 23.81 3.45
N GLY A 99 23.64 25.07 3.92
CA GLY A 99 22.43 25.88 4.04
C GLY A 99 21.70 26.06 2.71
N VAL A 100 22.44 26.35 1.64
CA VAL A 100 21.91 26.45 0.27
C VAL A 100 21.36 25.11 -0.21
N CYS A 101 22.08 24.01 -0.02
CA CYS A 101 21.60 22.67 -0.36
C CYS A 101 20.30 22.32 0.41
N CYS A 102 20.21 22.64 1.70
CA CYS A 102 19.00 22.45 2.49
C CYS A 102 17.83 23.30 1.99
N LEU A 103 18.08 24.56 1.60
CA LEU A 103 17.06 25.44 1.03
C LEU A 103 16.58 24.93 -0.33
N LEU A 104 17.49 24.52 -1.21
CA LEU A 104 17.16 23.92 -2.50
C LEU A 104 16.34 22.64 -2.31
N GLN A 105 16.76 21.77 -1.39
CA GLN A 105 16.00 20.56 -1.05
C GLN A 105 14.61 20.92 -0.50
N PHE A 106 14.51 21.92 0.36
CA PHE A 106 13.22 22.41 0.88
C PHE A 106 12.30 22.82 -0.28
N PHE A 107 12.76 23.67 -1.21
CA PHE A 107 11.97 24.10 -2.36
C PHE A 107 11.62 22.95 -3.31
N LEU A 108 12.54 22.01 -3.55
CA LEU A 108 12.29 20.80 -4.36
C LEU A 108 11.23 19.88 -3.72
N THR A 109 11.09 19.88 -2.40
CA THR A 109 10.05 19.10 -1.72
C THR A 109 8.67 19.75 -1.74
N LEU A 110 8.54 21.05 -2.07
CA LEU A 110 7.23 21.71 -2.08
C LEU A 110 6.30 21.15 -3.17
N PRO A 111 6.69 21.02 -4.45
CA PRO A 111 5.80 20.47 -5.48
C PRO A 111 5.21 19.10 -5.14
N PRO A 112 6.00 18.07 -4.76
CA PRO A 112 5.42 16.79 -4.38
C PRO A 112 4.58 16.90 -3.10
N LEU A 113 4.99 17.69 -2.10
CA LEU A 113 4.21 17.88 -0.87
C LEU A 113 2.83 18.49 -1.14
N PHE A 114 2.77 19.55 -1.94
CA PHE A 114 1.52 20.23 -2.28
C PHE A 114 0.68 19.43 -3.27
N SER A 115 1.29 18.57 -4.10
CA SER A 115 0.53 17.63 -4.95
C SER A 115 -0.30 16.63 -4.13
N LEU A 116 0.10 16.36 -2.88
CA LEU A 116 -0.66 15.52 -1.94
C LEU A 116 -1.79 16.30 -1.25
N TRP A 117 -1.73 17.62 -1.25
CA TRP A 117 -2.77 18.44 -0.65
C TRP A 117 -3.97 18.50 -1.59
N LYS A 118 -5.12 17.98 -1.14
CA LYS A 118 -6.40 18.04 -1.86
C LYS A 118 -6.96 19.45 -2.09
N GLY A 119 -6.29 20.50 -1.62
CA GLY A 119 -6.69 21.90 -1.83
C GLY A 119 -6.25 22.45 -3.19
N HIS A 120 -6.95 23.44 -3.72
CA HIS A 120 -6.64 24.10 -4.99
C HIS A 120 -5.49 25.11 -4.88
N LEU A 121 -4.39 24.75 -4.23
CA LEU A 121 -3.22 25.62 -4.14
C LEU A 121 -2.32 25.43 -5.35
N VAL A 122 -2.20 26.51 -6.14
CA VAL A 122 -1.36 26.55 -7.34
C VAL A 122 0.01 27.06 -6.95
N LEU A 123 1.02 26.19 -7.04
CA LEU A 123 2.41 26.59 -6.82
C LEU A 123 2.91 27.47 -7.98
N PRO A 124 3.84 28.41 -7.71
CA PRO A 124 4.53 29.16 -8.76
C PRO A 124 5.15 28.24 -9.82
N ARG A 125 4.96 28.58 -11.11
CA ARG A 125 5.48 27.78 -12.24
C ARG A 125 6.97 27.50 -12.14
N VAL A 126 7.76 28.47 -11.68
CA VAL A 126 9.21 28.34 -11.50
C VAL A 126 9.56 27.16 -10.58
N LEU A 127 8.83 26.94 -9.49
CA LEU A 127 9.07 25.81 -8.59
C LEU A 127 8.68 24.47 -9.23
N ILE A 128 7.59 24.45 -10.01
CA ILE A 128 7.13 23.26 -10.72
C ILE A 128 8.14 22.86 -11.80
N ASP A 129 8.61 23.83 -12.58
CA ASP A 129 9.57 23.59 -13.68
C ASP A 129 10.93 23.17 -13.14
N PHE A 130 11.38 23.78 -12.03
CA PHE A 130 12.60 23.37 -11.34
C PHE A 130 12.49 21.93 -10.79
N TYR A 131 11.36 21.57 -10.18
CA TYR A 131 11.11 20.19 -9.74
C TYR A 131 11.12 19.21 -10.91
N LYS A 132 10.44 19.52 -12.02
CA LYS A 132 10.42 18.66 -13.23
C LYS A 132 11.81 18.46 -13.83
N PHE A 133 12.65 19.48 -13.80
CA PHE A 133 14.05 19.37 -14.22
C PHE A 133 14.85 18.40 -13.33
N CYS A 134 14.59 18.42 -12.01
CA CYS A 134 15.27 17.56 -11.03
C CYS A 134 14.64 16.16 -10.89
N GLU A 135 13.41 15.94 -11.35
CA GLU A 135 12.64 14.70 -11.22
C GLU A 135 13.39 13.44 -11.74
N PRO A 136 14.09 13.46 -12.90
CA PRO A 136 14.82 12.29 -13.38
C PRO A 136 15.94 11.82 -12.43
N TYR A 137 16.48 12.73 -11.61
CA TYR A 137 17.54 12.44 -10.65
C TYR A 137 17.01 11.92 -9.31
N GLN A 138 15.69 11.88 -9.13
CA GLN A 138 15.02 11.35 -7.93
C GLN A 138 15.53 12.00 -6.62
N ILE A 139 15.93 13.28 -6.67
CA ILE A 139 16.47 14.05 -5.53
C ILE A 139 15.37 14.40 -4.51
N ALA A 140 14.17 14.70 -5.02
CA ALA A 140 12.96 14.88 -4.23
C ALA A 140 11.84 14.13 -4.93
N ASN A 141 11.22 13.18 -4.22
CA ASN A 141 10.12 12.38 -4.76
C ASN A 141 8.88 12.55 -3.88
N PRO A 142 7.68 12.38 -4.45
CA PRO A 142 6.50 12.10 -3.64
C PRO A 142 6.71 10.73 -2.98
N TYR A 143 7.28 10.73 -1.77
CA TYR A 143 7.41 9.53 -0.97
C TYR A 143 6.04 9.17 -0.39
N GLY A 144 5.36 8.28 -1.11
CA GLY A 144 4.12 7.68 -0.68
C GLY A 144 3.64 6.71 -1.73
N VAL A 145 3.87 5.41 -1.52
CA VAL A 145 3.33 4.33 -2.38
C VAL A 145 1.80 4.43 -2.51
N PHE A 146 1.15 5.17 -1.59
CA PHE A 146 -0.29 5.46 -1.57
C PHE A 146 -0.58 6.94 -1.26
N GLY A 147 0.03 7.88 -2.01
CA GLY A 147 -0.07 9.33 -1.78
C GLY A 147 -1.49 9.92 -1.69
N SER A 148 -2.52 9.19 -2.13
CA SER A 148 -3.92 9.47 -1.81
C SER A 148 -4.64 8.17 -1.47
N LEU A 149 -4.82 7.91 -0.17
CA LEU A 149 -5.72 6.86 0.28
C LEU A 149 -7.17 7.31 0.04
N GLN A 150 -7.93 6.42 -0.58
CA GLN A 150 -9.36 6.62 -0.81
C GLN A 150 -10.14 6.26 0.47
N ASP A 151 -11.29 6.91 0.66
CA ASP A 151 -12.29 6.58 1.69
C ASP A 151 -13.21 5.41 1.29
N TYR A 152 -13.13 4.99 0.03
CA TYR A 152 -13.76 3.79 -0.52
C TYR A 152 -12.72 2.74 -0.92
N ARG A 153 -13.16 1.50 -1.09
CA ARG A 153 -12.33 0.35 -1.49
C ARG A 153 -12.94 -0.35 -2.68
N TRP A 154 -12.15 -0.53 -3.74
CA TRP A 154 -12.53 -1.40 -4.84
C TRP A 154 -12.05 -2.81 -4.52
N GLU A 155 -12.99 -3.72 -4.34
CA GLU A 155 -12.75 -5.07 -3.88
C GLU A 155 -13.06 -6.05 -4.99
N VAL A 156 -12.14 -6.99 -5.16
CA VAL A 156 -12.34 -8.16 -6.03
C VAL A 156 -13.18 -9.16 -5.25
N ILE A 157 -14.38 -9.43 -5.74
CA ILE A 157 -15.27 -10.47 -5.22
C ILE A 157 -15.22 -11.67 -6.15
N LEU A 158 -15.07 -12.82 -5.52
CA LEU A 158 -14.98 -14.08 -6.21
C LEU A 158 -16.30 -14.82 -6.05
N GLU A 159 -16.94 -15.16 -7.16
CA GLU A 159 -18.21 -15.86 -7.17
C GLU A 159 -18.02 -17.19 -7.88
N ALA A 160 -18.66 -18.22 -7.36
CA ALA A 160 -18.61 -19.54 -7.94
C ALA A 160 -20.00 -20.15 -8.06
N SER A 161 -20.10 -21.14 -8.94
CA SER A 161 -21.34 -21.84 -9.22
C SER A 161 -21.05 -23.29 -9.63
N LEU A 162 -21.94 -24.20 -9.25
CA LEU A 162 -21.91 -25.60 -9.68
C LEU A 162 -22.64 -25.80 -11.02
N ASP A 163 -23.65 -24.98 -11.30
CA ASP A 163 -24.59 -25.15 -12.42
C ASP A 163 -24.61 -23.97 -13.40
N GLY A 164 -23.94 -22.87 -13.06
CA GLY A 164 -23.91 -21.62 -13.81
C GLY A 164 -25.13 -20.72 -13.56
N LYS A 165 -26.10 -21.15 -12.74
CA LYS A 165 -27.33 -20.41 -12.42
C LYS A 165 -27.28 -19.80 -11.03
N GLU A 166 -26.97 -20.59 -10.00
CA GLU A 166 -26.85 -20.11 -8.64
C GLU A 166 -25.40 -19.73 -8.35
N TRP A 167 -25.17 -18.46 -8.02
CA TRP A 167 -23.83 -17.91 -7.74
C TRP A 167 -23.69 -17.58 -6.27
N LYS A 168 -22.63 -18.11 -5.63
CA LYS A 168 -22.29 -17.81 -4.24
C LYS A 168 -20.92 -17.15 -4.17
N ASN A 169 -20.79 -16.18 -3.28
CA ASN A 169 -19.51 -15.52 -2.99
C ASN A 169 -18.58 -16.48 -2.24
N TYR A 170 -17.33 -16.57 -2.67
CA TYR A 170 -16.25 -17.09 -1.84
C TYR A 170 -15.86 -16.04 -0.81
N PRO A 171 -16.01 -16.32 0.49
CA PRO A 171 -15.55 -15.40 1.53
C PRO A 171 -14.03 -15.43 1.64
N PHE A 172 -13.46 -14.30 2.02
CA PHE A 172 -12.05 -14.12 2.36
C PHE A 172 -11.89 -13.92 3.86
N LEU A 173 -10.67 -14.16 4.37
CA LEU A 173 -10.40 -14.11 5.81
C LEU A 173 -10.23 -12.69 6.35
N TYR A 174 -9.57 -11.80 5.59
CA TYR A 174 -9.11 -10.52 6.12
C TYR A 174 -9.57 -9.29 5.31
N LYS A 175 -10.36 -9.51 4.24
CA LYS A 175 -11.02 -8.45 3.47
C LYS A 175 -12.54 -8.62 3.49
N PRO A 176 -13.31 -7.54 3.29
CA PRO A 176 -14.76 -7.63 3.23
C PRO A 176 -15.19 -8.55 2.08
N SER A 177 -16.16 -9.41 2.38
CA SER A 177 -16.81 -10.33 1.44
C SER A 177 -18.33 -10.16 1.42
N SER A 178 -18.86 -9.38 2.37
CA SER A 178 -20.25 -8.95 2.51
C SER A 178 -20.33 -7.59 3.21
N PRO A 179 -21.45 -6.85 3.06
CA PRO A 179 -21.74 -5.64 3.83
C PRO A 179 -21.61 -5.79 5.35
N SER A 180 -21.98 -6.95 5.88
CA SER A 180 -21.96 -7.28 7.30
C SER A 180 -20.58 -7.67 7.85
N SER A 181 -19.57 -7.84 6.98
CA SER A 181 -18.23 -8.26 7.40
C SER A 181 -17.53 -7.15 8.19
N SER A 182 -17.28 -7.33 9.48
CA SER A 182 -16.48 -6.37 10.24
C SER A 182 -15.01 -6.38 9.78
N PRO A 183 -14.31 -5.22 9.76
CA PRO A 183 -12.86 -5.21 9.61
C PRO A 183 -12.22 -6.00 10.77
N PRO A 184 -11.38 -7.02 10.50
CA PRO A 184 -10.71 -7.75 11.56
C PRO A 184 -9.55 -6.95 12.14
N PHE A 185 -9.29 -7.15 13.43
CA PHE A 185 -8.05 -6.70 14.04
C PHE A 185 -6.90 -7.62 13.60
N LEU A 186 -5.86 -7.05 13.00
CA LEU A 186 -4.65 -7.79 12.63
C LEU A 186 -3.54 -7.49 13.64
N PHE A 187 -2.93 -8.52 14.21
CA PHE A 187 -1.80 -8.37 15.13
C PHE A 187 -0.62 -7.66 14.42
N PRO A 188 0.09 -6.73 15.09
CA PRO A 188 1.28 -6.08 14.54
C PRO A 188 2.32 -7.09 14.02
N GLY A 189 2.73 -6.95 12.76
CA GLY A 189 3.64 -7.91 12.11
C GLY A 189 2.95 -9.05 11.34
N PHE A 190 1.67 -9.32 11.56
CA PHE A 190 0.91 -10.21 10.68
C PHE A 190 0.51 -9.47 9.39
N TRP A 191 0.64 -10.13 8.25
CA TRP A 191 0.33 -9.55 6.94
C TRP A 191 -0.45 -10.55 6.08
N PRO A 192 -1.76 -10.34 5.86
CA PRO A 192 -2.57 -11.23 5.02
C PRO A 192 -2.17 -11.04 3.55
N ARG A 193 -1.23 -11.86 3.09
CA ARG A 193 -0.58 -11.71 1.78
C ARG A 193 -1.58 -11.80 0.62
N LEU A 194 -2.49 -12.78 0.65
CA LEU A 194 -3.48 -12.95 -0.42
C LEU A 194 -4.43 -11.76 -0.50
N ASP A 195 -5.06 -11.37 0.61
CA ASP A 195 -5.99 -10.26 0.70
C ASP A 195 -5.33 -8.94 0.28
N TRP A 196 -4.08 -8.71 0.69
CA TRP A 196 -3.28 -7.56 0.25
C TRP A 196 -3.04 -7.56 -1.27
N MET A 197 -2.65 -8.70 -1.83
CA MET A 197 -2.43 -8.82 -3.26
C MET A 197 -3.73 -8.62 -4.05
N LEU A 198 -4.87 -9.10 -3.54
CA LEU A 198 -6.20 -8.88 -4.13
C LEU A 198 -6.65 -7.43 -4.05
N TRP A 199 -6.35 -6.73 -2.95
CA TRP A 199 -6.58 -5.29 -2.84
C TRP A 199 -5.84 -4.51 -3.94
N LEU A 200 -4.59 -4.87 -4.24
CA LEU A 200 -3.85 -4.29 -5.37
C LEU A 200 -4.49 -4.60 -6.73
N VAL A 201 -5.11 -5.78 -6.91
CA VAL A 201 -5.89 -6.10 -8.11
C VAL A 201 -7.10 -5.16 -8.21
N GLY A 202 -7.79 -4.91 -7.10
CA GLY A 202 -8.92 -3.97 -7.04
C GLY A 202 -8.52 -2.52 -7.38
N VAL A 203 -7.42 -2.03 -6.79
CA VAL A 203 -6.86 -0.69 -7.08
C VAL A 203 -6.48 -0.56 -8.56
N ARG A 204 -5.83 -1.58 -9.14
CA ARG A 204 -5.53 -1.61 -10.58
C ARG A 204 -6.80 -1.66 -11.42
N GLY A 205 -7.79 -2.44 -11.00
CA GLY A 205 -9.09 -2.55 -11.65
C GLY A 205 -9.82 -1.21 -11.72
N LYS A 206 -9.77 -0.40 -10.65
CA LYS A 206 -10.29 0.98 -10.64
C LYS A 206 -9.59 1.87 -11.65
N SER A 207 -8.26 1.90 -11.61
CA SER A 207 -7.48 2.71 -12.57
C SER A 207 -7.76 2.33 -14.01
N GLN A 208 -7.96 1.03 -14.28
CA GLN A 208 -8.32 0.53 -15.61
C GLN A 208 -9.73 0.91 -16.00
N TYR A 209 -10.70 0.71 -15.11
CA TYR A 209 -12.09 1.12 -15.33
C TYR A 209 -12.18 2.62 -15.68
N ASP A 210 -11.50 3.47 -14.91
CA ASP A 210 -11.44 4.91 -15.19
C ASP A 210 -10.83 5.21 -16.56
N ALA A 211 -9.76 4.50 -16.95
CA ALA A 211 -9.11 4.69 -18.23
C ALA A 211 -10.01 4.25 -19.40
N VAL A 212 -10.70 3.11 -19.26
CA VAL A 212 -11.68 2.63 -20.24
C VAL A 212 -12.82 3.64 -20.40
N MET A 213 -13.36 4.15 -19.28
CA MET A 213 -14.46 5.12 -19.30
C MET A 213 -14.05 6.49 -19.85
N LYS A 214 -12.79 6.91 -19.69
CA LYS A 214 -12.29 8.21 -20.19
C LYS A 214 -11.81 8.16 -21.64
N ILE A 215 -11.12 7.09 -22.03
CA ILE A 215 -10.39 7.00 -23.31
C ILE A 215 -11.17 6.17 -24.33
N GLY A 216 -12.16 5.38 -23.90
CA GLY A 216 -12.93 4.50 -24.78
C GLY A 216 -12.13 3.31 -25.32
N ASN A 217 -10.89 3.10 -24.83
CA ASN A 217 -10.08 1.95 -25.23
C ASN A 217 -10.48 0.72 -24.41
N SER A 218 -11.10 -0.26 -25.05
CA SER A 218 -11.66 -1.48 -24.45
C SER A 218 -10.62 -2.52 -24.01
N GLN A 219 -9.34 -2.16 -23.94
CA GLN A 219 -8.29 -3.09 -23.53
C GLN A 219 -8.27 -3.28 -22.01
N TRP A 220 -9.17 -4.15 -21.53
CA TRP A 220 -9.06 -4.75 -20.20
C TRP A 220 -7.74 -5.50 -20.09
N ILE A 221 -6.83 -4.95 -19.29
CA ILE A 221 -5.51 -5.54 -19.07
C ILE A 221 -5.71 -6.89 -18.37
N ARG A 222 -5.04 -7.92 -18.89
CA ARG A 222 -5.10 -9.27 -18.35
C ARG A 222 -4.77 -9.26 -16.85
N PRO A 223 -5.50 -10.03 -16.02
CA PRO A 223 -5.15 -10.15 -14.61
C PRO A 223 -3.74 -10.72 -14.46
N PRO A 224 -3.03 -10.40 -13.35
CA PRO A 224 -1.70 -10.93 -13.08
C PRO A 224 -1.66 -12.46 -13.18
N ALA A 225 -0.53 -13.01 -13.65
CA ALA A 225 -0.39 -14.47 -13.85
C ALA A 225 -0.64 -15.27 -12.56
N TRP A 226 -0.21 -14.75 -11.40
CA TRP A 226 -0.46 -15.38 -10.10
C TRP A 226 -1.97 -15.46 -9.78
N TYR A 227 -2.76 -14.46 -10.20
CA TYR A 227 -4.20 -14.45 -9.95
C TYR A 227 -4.89 -15.53 -10.78
N GLN A 228 -4.48 -15.69 -12.05
CA GLN A 228 -4.98 -16.78 -12.91
C GLN A 228 -4.64 -18.15 -12.33
N SER A 229 -3.41 -18.33 -11.81
CA SER A 229 -3.02 -19.57 -11.12
C SER A 229 -3.83 -19.80 -9.84
N PHE A 230 -4.09 -18.76 -9.07
CA PHE A 230 -4.95 -18.80 -7.87
C PHE A 230 -6.37 -19.27 -8.22
N LEU A 231 -7.02 -18.66 -9.22
CA LEU A 231 -8.35 -19.09 -9.67
C LEU A 231 -8.34 -20.54 -10.16
N ASN A 232 -7.24 -20.95 -10.80
CA ASN A 232 -7.08 -22.32 -11.26
C ASN A 232 -7.10 -23.33 -10.11
N LYS A 233 -6.18 -23.14 -9.18
CA LYS A 233 -6.05 -24.00 -8.02
C LYS A 233 -7.29 -24.00 -7.12
N LEU A 234 -8.00 -22.88 -7.05
CA LEU A 234 -9.27 -22.80 -6.33
C LEU A 234 -10.37 -23.66 -6.98
N MET A 235 -10.51 -23.63 -8.31
CA MET A 235 -11.48 -24.51 -8.99
C MET A 235 -11.09 -25.99 -8.95
N LEU A 236 -9.81 -26.29 -8.79
CA LEU A 236 -9.34 -27.65 -8.53
C LEU A 236 -9.57 -28.11 -7.09
N GLY A 237 -9.93 -27.19 -6.18
CA GLY A 237 -10.10 -27.49 -4.76
C GLY A 237 -8.77 -27.80 -4.06
N GLU A 238 -7.65 -27.22 -4.50
CA GLU A 238 -6.35 -27.47 -3.87
C GLU A 238 -6.36 -27.01 -2.41
N ALA A 239 -6.09 -27.93 -1.47
CA ALA A 239 -6.22 -27.68 -0.04
C ALA A 239 -5.41 -26.47 0.45
N SER A 240 -4.21 -26.25 -0.11
CA SER A 240 -3.32 -25.12 0.20
C SER A 240 -3.92 -23.77 -0.19
N VAL A 241 -4.78 -23.72 -1.21
CA VAL A 241 -5.46 -22.51 -1.67
C VAL A 241 -6.77 -22.34 -0.93
N MET A 242 -7.51 -23.42 -0.72
CA MET A 242 -8.73 -23.39 0.09
C MET A 242 -8.48 -22.92 1.52
N SER A 243 -7.31 -23.24 2.11
CA SER A 243 -6.94 -22.74 3.45
C SER A 243 -6.67 -21.24 3.53
N LEU A 244 -6.47 -20.57 2.38
CA LEU A 244 -6.32 -19.11 2.32
C LEU A 244 -7.68 -18.38 2.25
N MET A 245 -8.75 -19.13 2.01
CA MET A 245 -10.11 -18.61 1.87
C MET A 245 -10.86 -18.71 3.21
N GLY A 246 -11.96 -17.98 3.32
CA GLY A 246 -12.93 -18.18 4.39
C GLY A 246 -13.70 -19.49 4.23
N LYS A 247 -14.81 -19.62 4.98
CA LYS A 247 -15.66 -20.81 4.95
C LYS A 247 -16.13 -21.12 3.52
N ASN A 248 -15.71 -22.25 2.96
CA ASN A 248 -16.12 -22.69 1.64
C ASN A 248 -17.65 -22.90 1.59
N PRO A 249 -18.38 -22.22 0.70
CA PRO A 249 -19.84 -22.37 0.58
C PRO A 249 -20.27 -23.60 -0.23
N PHE A 250 -19.34 -24.42 -0.74
CA PHE A 250 -19.61 -25.60 -1.56
C PHE A 250 -19.01 -26.87 -0.94
N ASP A 251 -19.73 -27.99 -1.06
CA ASP A 251 -19.24 -29.32 -0.66
C ASP A 251 -18.31 -29.95 -1.71
N SER A 252 -18.36 -29.47 -2.95
CA SER A 252 -17.53 -29.93 -4.07
C SER A 252 -16.87 -28.76 -4.81
N PRO A 253 -15.74 -28.98 -5.50
CA PRO A 253 -15.08 -27.92 -6.26
C PRO A 253 -16.01 -27.33 -7.34
N PRO A 254 -16.07 -25.99 -7.47
CA PRO A 254 -17.01 -25.34 -8.37
C PRO A 254 -16.66 -25.60 -9.85
N VAL A 255 -17.68 -25.59 -10.69
CA VAL A 255 -17.54 -25.76 -12.15
C VAL A 255 -17.30 -24.43 -12.84
N TYR A 256 -17.94 -23.37 -12.32
CA TYR A 256 -17.88 -22.02 -12.82
C TYR A 256 -17.35 -21.08 -11.75
N LEU A 257 -16.56 -20.12 -12.19
CA LEU A 257 -15.99 -19.11 -11.33
C LEU A 257 -15.92 -17.79 -12.07
N ARG A 258 -16.36 -16.71 -11.46
CA ARG A 258 -16.30 -15.36 -12.03
C ARG A 258 -15.76 -14.38 -11.01
N THR A 259 -15.15 -13.34 -11.52
CA THR A 259 -14.62 -12.24 -10.74
C THR A 259 -15.50 -11.02 -10.97
N SER A 260 -16.08 -10.48 -9.91
CA SER A 260 -16.76 -9.19 -9.90
C SER A 260 -15.92 -8.14 -9.17
N LEU A 261 -16.02 -6.90 -9.63
CA LEU A 261 -15.40 -5.74 -9.02
C LEU A 261 -16.50 -4.93 -8.38
N ARG A 262 -16.37 -4.69 -7.08
CA ARG A 262 -17.39 -4.00 -6.29
C ARG A 262 -16.74 -2.90 -5.46
N GLU A 263 -17.45 -1.80 -5.31
CA GLU A 263 -17.02 -0.69 -4.46
C GLU A 263 -17.64 -0.84 -3.07
N TYR A 264 -16.79 -0.74 -2.05
CA TYR A 264 -17.15 -0.80 -0.64
C TYR A 264 -16.87 0.56 0.00
N ASN A 265 -17.86 1.12 0.67
CA ASN A 265 -17.73 2.32 1.50
C ASN A 265 -18.09 1.95 2.94
N PHE A 266 -17.51 2.63 3.94
CA PHE A 266 -17.98 2.45 5.31
C PHE A 266 -19.44 2.87 5.44
N ALA A 267 -20.24 2.02 6.08
CA ALA A 267 -21.63 2.35 6.34
C ALA A 267 -21.75 3.49 7.36
N PRO A 268 -22.83 4.29 7.31
CA PRO A 268 -23.10 5.30 8.32
C PRO A 268 -23.15 4.69 9.74
N LEU A 269 -22.66 5.46 10.72
CA LEU A 269 -22.72 5.06 12.13
C LEU A 269 -24.17 4.76 12.55
N GLY A 270 -24.35 3.68 13.32
CA GLY A 270 -25.68 3.22 13.77
C GLY A 270 -26.39 2.26 12.80
N GLY A 271 -25.79 1.98 11.63
CA GLY A 271 -26.24 0.91 10.73
C GLY A 271 -25.96 -0.50 11.29
N ARG A 272 -26.66 -1.51 10.75
CA ARG A 272 -26.42 -2.93 11.06
C ARG A 272 -25.19 -3.49 10.33
N ASP A 273 -24.90 -2.97 9.15
CA ASP A 273 -23.78 -3.38 8.31
C ASP A 273 -22.56 -2.49 8.55
N TRP A 274 -21.37 -3.03 8.28
CA TRP A 274 -20.11 -2.30 8.35
C TRP A 274 -19.81 -1.55 7.06
N TRP A 275 -20.36 -2.03 5.94
CA TRP A 275 -20.10 -1.49 4.61
C TRP A 275 -21.38 -1.29 3.81
N THR A 276 -21.37 -0.30 2.92
CA THR A 276 -22.26 -0.25 1.78
C THR A 276 -21.51 -0.78 0.56
N GLU A 277 -22.19 -1.60 -0.24
CA GLU A 277 -21.63 -2.27 -1.41
C GLU A 277 -22.33 -1.81 -2.68
N LYS A 278 -21.55 -1.51 -3.71
CA LYS A 278 -22.03 -1.21 -5.06
C LYS A 278 -21.31 -2.09 -6.08
N GLU A 279 -22.06 -2.90 -6.82
CA GLU A 279 -21.49 -3.66 -7.93
C GLU A 279 -21.10 -2.70 -9.07
N ILE A 280 -19.86 -2.83 -9.56
CA ILE A 280 -19.35 -2.01 -10.66
C ILE A 280 -19.41 -2.80 -11.97
N VAL A 281 -18.72 -3.95 -12.03
CA VAL A 281 -18.60 -4.74 -13.26
C VAL A 281 -18.20 -6.18 -12.97
N ILE A 282 -18.64 -7.11 -13.82
CA ILE A 282 -18.10 -8.47 -13.86
C ILE A 282 -16.84 -8.45 -14.74
N ALA A 283 -15.68 -8.57 -14.12
CA ALA A 283 -14.37 -8.44 -14.77
C ALA A 283 -13.99 -9.67 -15.61
N GLY A 284 -14.54 -10.85 -15.32
CA GLY A 284 -14.33 -12.04 -16.15
C GLY A 284 -14.94 -13.31 -15.57
N ALA A 285 -15.19 -14.29 -16.45
CA ALA A 285 -15.70 -15.61 -16.07
C ALA A 285 -14.79 -16.74 -16.60
N PHE A 286 -14.73 -17.82 -15.82
CA PHE A 286 -13.91 -19.01 -16.00
C PHE A 286 -14.79 -20.25 -15.78
N CYS A 287 -14.49 -21.32 -16.51
CA CYS A 287 -15.20 -22.59 -16.38
C CYS A 287 -14.24 -23.77 -16.55
N ARG A 288 -14.55 -24.90 -15.88
CA ARG A 288 -13.74 -26.11 -15.90
C ARG A 288 -13.97 -26.92 -17.18
N GLY A 289 -12.95 -27.07 -18.03
CA GLY A 289 -13.00 -27.83 -19.29
C GLY A 289 -12.27 -29.19 -19.24
N PRO A 290 -12.60 -30.14 -20.14
CA PRO A 290 -12.08 -31.52 -20.12
C PRO A 290 -10.59 -31.70 -20.51
N LYS A 291 -9.92 -30.69 -21.09
CA LYS A 291 -8.48 -30.75 -21.47
C LYS A 291 -7.62 -29.68 -20.78
N GLY A 292 -8.07 -29.17 -19.64
CA GLY A 292 -7.48 -27.97 -19.03
C GLY A 292 -8.02 -26.67 -19.63
N TRP A 293 -7.56 -25.56 -19.04
CA TRP A 293 -8.18 -24.23 -19.02
C TRP A 293 -8.28 -23.51 -20.36
N LYS A 294 -9.32 -22.68 -20.51
CA LYS A 294 -9.43 -21.63 -21.53
C LYS A 294 -9.80 -20.31 -20.84
N ALA A 295 -9.05 -19.23 -21.11
CA ALA A 295 -9.21 -17.90 -20.50
C ALA A 295 -10.23 -17.02 -21.28
N PRO A 296 -10.57 -15.84 -20.75
CA PRO A 296 -11.85 -15.51 -20.12
C PRO A 296 -12.96 -15.14 -21.12
N ILE A 297 -14.22 -15.38 -20.73
CA ILE A 297 -15.38 -14.72 -21.35
C ILE A 297 -15.39 -13.29 -20.80
N THR A 298 -14.94 -12.31 -21.59
CA THR A 298 -15.00 -10.88 -21.28
C THR A 298 -16.34 -10.29 -21.70
N PRO A 299 -16.88 -9.29 -20.97
CA PRO A 299 -17.98 -8.48 -21.50
C PRO A 299 -17.44 -7.66 -22.68
N GLY A 300 -17.90 -7.96 -23.89
CA GLY A 300 -17.54 -7.21 -25.11
C GLY A 300 -16.85 -8.01 -26.22
N PHE A 301 -16.55 -9.30 -26.03
CA PHE A 301 -16.13 -10.17 -27.13
C PHE A 301 -17.32 -10.99 -27.67
N PRO A 302 -17.41 -11.21 -29.00
CA PRO A 302 -18.54 -11.90 -29.61
C PRO A 302 -18.66 -13.32 -29.06
N LYS A 303 -19.92 -13.75 -28.87
CA LYS A 303 -20.37 -15.08 -28.42
C LYS A 303 -19.42 -16.20 -28.88
N GLN A 304 -18.47 -16.60 -28.04
CA GLN A 304 -17.77 -17.87 -28.23
C GLN A 304 -18.41 -18.91 -27.33
N SER A 305 -19.37 -19.64 -27.89
CA SER A 305 -19.84 -20.91 -27.33
C SER A 305 -18.67 -21.90 -27.40
N HIS A 306 -18.08 -22.22 -26.25
CA HIS A 306 -16.99 -23.19 -26.19
C HIS A 306 -17.54 -24.56 -25.75
N GLU A 307 -17.21 -25.59 -26.53
CA GLU A 307 -17.54 -26.99 -26.24
C GLU A 307 -17.02 -27.39 -24.86
N GLY A 308 -17.92 -27.45 -23.87
CA GLY A 308 -17.64 -27.72 -22.47
C GLY A 308 -18.36 -26.75 -21.52
N CYS A 309 -18.55 -25.50 -21.95
CA CYS A 309 -19.28 -24.47 -21.20
C CYS A 309 -20.50 -24.03 -22.02
N LYS A 310 -21.35 -25.01 -22.35
CA LYS A 310 -22.66 -24.73 -22.94
C LYS A 310 -23.52 -24.18 -21.80
N HIS A 311 -23.97 -22.91 -21.92
CA HIS A 311 -25.00 -22.21 -21.13
C HIS A 311 -24.60 -20.91 -20.41
N TYR A 312 -23.36 -20.43 -20.46
CA TYR A 312 -23.04 -19.13 -19.82
C TYR A 312 -23.18 -17.94 -20.78
N GLN A 313 -24.26 -17.17 -20.62
CA GLN A 313 -24.38 -15.82 -21.16
C GLN A 313 -23.97 -14.82 -20.07
N LEU A 314 -22.84 -14.14 -20.24
CA LEU A 314 -22.63 -12.85 -19.57
C LEU A 314 -23.62 -11.87 -20.19
N SER A 315 -24.78 -11.69 -19.57
CA SER A 315 -25.60 -10.52 -19.85
C SER A 315 -24.71 -9.31 -19.53
N THR A 316 -24.36 -8.54 -20.54
CA THR A 316 -23.88 -7.16 -20.39
C THR A 316 -24.91 -6.40 -19.58
N MET A 317 -24.81 -6.44 -18.26
CA MET A 317 -25.47 -5.52 -17.36
C MET A 317 -24.53 -4.35 -17.12
N THR A 318 -24.30 -3.57 -18.17
CA THR A 318 -24.24 -2.12 -18.00
C THR A 318 -25.66 -1.71 -17.57
N LYS A 319 -25.96 -1.82 -16.28
CA LYS A 319 -27.06 -1.02 -15.72
C LYS A 319 -26.55 0.41 -15.76
N MET A 320 -27.15 1.18 -16.68
CA MET A 320 -27.02 2.63 -16.81
C MET A 320 -27.20 3.33 -15.46
#